data_AF-A0A4R2S242-F1
#
_entry.id   AF-A0A4R2S242-F1
#
_cell.length_a   1.000
_cell.length_b   1.000
_cell.length_c   1.000
_cell.angle_alpha   90.00
_cell.angle_beta   90.00
_cell.angle_gamma   90.00
#
_symmetry.space_group_name_H-M   'P 1'
#
loop_
_entity.id
_entity.type
_entity.pdbx_description
1 polymer ?
#
loop_
_entity_poly.entity_id
_entity_poly.type
_entity_poly.pdbx_seq_one_letter_code
_entity_poly.pdbx_strand_id
1 'polypeptide(L)'
;MELFFYVTEELGQAIEKARKERGFTQEEVDDLTGCSASNLYLIEKGYKRVKYETIEKICRFYGIDISKYQSQQVLEEMVDLDDFFQLVDLEMRIHPDQAMEMFRQYESKIVHLHGRNPELTVLRYYAKAKQAEASEKYQDSVEYYLRRHILLQICCNRI
;
A
#
# COMPACT_ATOMS: atom_id res chain seq x y z
N MET A 1 4.95 -9.61 24.58
CA MET A 1 4.48 -8.42 23.84
C MET A 1 4.98 -8.60 22.41
N GLU A 2 4.10 -8.74 21.42
CA GLU A 2 4.55 -8.90 20.03
C GLU A 2 5.14 -7.57 19.54
N LEU A 3 6.43 -7.57 19.23
CA LEU A 3 7.11 -6.41 18.67
C LEU A 3 6.89 -6.42 17.15
N PHE A 4 6.47 -5.30 16.59
CA PHE A 4 6.28 -5.13 15.15
C PHE A 4 7.39 -4.25 14.58
N PHE A 5 7.74 -4.49 13.32
CA PHE A 5 8.68 -3.70 12.55
C PHE A 5 7.99 -3.15 11.29
N TYR A 6 8.29 -1.90 10.96
CA TYR A 6 7.85 -1.28 9.73
C TYR A 6 8.95 -1.40 8.68
N VAL A 7 8.70 -2.16 7.62
CA VAL A 7 9.65 -2.35 6.53
C VAL A 7 9.62 -1.11 5.65
N THR A 8 10.70 -0.34 5.65
CA THR A 8 10.85 0.82 4.75
C THR A 8 11.06 0.35 3.31
N GLU A 9 10.90 1.27 2.35
CA GLU A 9 11.19 0.97 0.96
C GLU A 9 12.65 0.55 0.76
N GLU A 10 13.59 1.23 1.42
CA GLU A 10 15.01 0.96 1.30
C GLU A 10 15.37 -0.43 1.81
N LEU A 11 14.74 -0.88 2.91
CA LEU A 11 14.93 -2.23 3.41
C LEU A 11 14.32 -3.28 2.46
N GLY A 12 13.11 -3.03 1.96
CA GLY A 12 12.45 -3.90 0.98
C GLY A 12 13.30 -4.12 -0.27
N GLN A 13 13.82 -3.04 -0.84
CA GLN A 13 14.71 -3.07 -2.00
C GLN A 13 16.04 -3.78 -1.70
N ALA A 14 16.62 -3.58 -0.52
CA ALA A 14 17.84 -4.27 -0.11
C ALA A 14 17.65 -5.79 -0.01
N ILE A 15 16.50 -6.23 0.51
CA ILE A 15 16.12 -7.65 0.59
C ILE A 15 15.92 -8.23 -0.82
N GLU A 16 15.17 -7.53 -1.69
CA GLU A 16 14.92 -7.97 -3.06
C GLU A 16 16.24 -8.13 -3.84
N LYS A 17 17.14 -7.16 -3.70
CA LYS A 17 18.46 -7.19 -4.33
C LYS A 17 19.28 -8.38 -3.84
N ALA A 18 19.38 -8.58 -2.52
CA ALA A 18 20.13 -9.69 -1.94
C ALA A 18 19.58 -11.06 -2.36
N ARG A 19 18.25 -11.18 -2.50
CA ARG A 19 17.61 -12.39 -3.03
C ARG A 19 18.05 -12.66 -4.47
N LYS A 20 17.93 -11.65 -5.35
CA LYS A 20 18.28 -11.78 -6.77
C LYS A 20 19.77 -12.07 -6.98
N GLU A 21 20.65 -11.44 -6.21
CA GLU A 21 22.10 -11.68 -6.28
C GLU A 21 22.48 -13.11 -5.90
N ARG A 22 21.71 -13.75 -5.02
CA ARG A 22 21.87 -15.16 -4.65
C ARG A 22 21.11 -16.12 -5.57
N GLY A 23 20.37 -15.62 -6.56
CA GLY A 23 19.65 -16.42 -7.54
C GLY A 23 18.39 -17.10 -7.00
N PHE A 24 17.88 -16.70 -5.83
CA PHE A 24 16.70 -17.32 -5.23
C PHE A 24 15.39 -16.75 -5.78
N THR A 25 14.41 -17.62 -5.96
CA THR A 25 12.99 -17.27 -6.11
C THR A 25 12.37 -16.95 -4.75
N GLN A 26 11.18 -16.32 -4.73
CA GLN A 26 10.48 -16.05 -3.46
C GLN A 26 9.99 -17.33 -2.78
N GLU A 27 9.67 -18.38 -3.55
CA GLU A 27 9.27 -19.69 -3.04
C GLU A 27 10.43 -20.42 -2.36
N GLU A 28 11.63 -20.37 -2.95
CA GLU A 28 12.81 -20.98 -2.32
C GLU A 28 13.17 -20.28 -1.00
N VAL A 29 12.94 -18.98 -0.89
CA VAL A 29 13.15 -18.25 0.37
C VAL A 29 12.08 -18.61 1.39
N ASP A 30 10.85 -18.88 0.95
CA ASP A 30 9.79 -19.42 1.81
C ASP A 30 10.22 -20.76 2.42
N ASP A 31 10.68 -21.70 1.61
CA ASP A 31 11.16 -23.01 2.08
C ASP A 31 12.33 -22.88 3.09
N LEU A 32 13.23 -21.91 2.87
CA LEU A 32 14.42 -21.71 3.71
C LEU A 32 14.14 -20.90 4.99
N THR A 33 13.17 -20.00 4.96
CA THR A 33 12.93 -19.03 6.04
C THR A 33 11.55 -19.18 6.70
N GLY A 34 10.64 -19.98 6.15
CA GLY A 34 9.24 -20.08 6.55
C GLY A 34 8.47 -18.76 6.44
N CYS A 35 9.00 -17.78 5.69
CA CYS A 35 8.28 -16.56 5.38
C CYS A 35 7.57 -16.74 4.03
N SER A 36 6.24 -16.80 4.06
CA SER A 36 5.48 -17.12 2.86
C SER A 36 5.88 -16.27 1.66
N ALA A 37 5.94 -16.85 0.46
CA ALA A 37 6.34 -16.13 -0.75
C ALA A 37 5.51 -14.84 -0.96
N SER A 38 4.20 -14.89 -0.66
CA SER A 38 3.33 -13.70 -0.71
C SER A 38 3.68 -12.65 0.36
N ASN A 39 4.08 -13.09 1.54
CA ASN A 39 4.51 -12.18 2.60
C ASN A 39 5.85 -11.53 2.25
N LEU A 40 6.79 -12.31 1.70
CA LEU A 40 8.07 -11.85 1.20
C LEU A 40 7.91 -10.86 0.05
N TYR A 41 7.03 -11.14 -0.91
CA TYR A 41 6.71 -10.19 -1.99
C TYR A 41 6.32 -8.80 -1.46
N LEU A 42 5.44 -8.77 -0.45
CA LEU A 42 5.02 -7.50 0.16
C LEU A 42 6.14 -6.86 1.00
N ILE A 43 7.01 -7.65 1.62
CA ILE A 43 8.20 -7.14 2.33
C ILE A 43 9.17 -6.49 1.34
N GLU A 44 9.42 -7.13 0.19
CA GLU A 44 10.31 -6.61 -0.86
C GLU A 44 9.81 -5.30 -1.48
N LYS A 45 8.49 -5.07 -1.48
CA LYS A 45 7.89 -3.79 -1.88
C LYS A 45 8.00 -2.69 -0.81
N GLY A 46 8.33 -3.03 0.43
CA GLY A 46 8.32 -2.11 1.56
C GLY A 46 6.90 -1.72 1.99
N TYR A 47 6.82 -0.68 2.84
CA TYR A 47 5.58 -0.10 3.37
C TYR A 47 4.68 -1.09 4.13
N LYS A 48 5.29 -2.12 4.72
CA LYS A 48 4.57 -3.19 5.40
C LYS A 48 4.97 -3.31 6.86
N ARG A 49 3.95 -3.43 7.72
CA ARG A 49 4.12 -3.84 9.12
C ARG A 49 4.20 -5.36 9.21
N VAL A 50 5.27 -5.87 9.79
CA VAL A 50 5.49 -7.31 10.03
C VAL A 50 5.88 -7.56 11.48
N LYS A 51 5.79 -8.81 11.94
CA LYS A 51 6.38 -9.18 13.24
C LYS A 51 7.89 -8.97 13.16
N TYR A 52 8.47 -8.40 14.21
CA TYR A 52 9.91 -8.14 14.27
C TYR A 52 10.72 -9.41 13.99
N GLU A 53 10.29 -10.53 14.59
CA GLU A 53 10.91 -11.85 14.39
C GLU A 53 10.97 -12.27 12.91
N THR A 54 9.94 -11.93 12.11
CA THR A 54 9.89 -12.26 10.67
C THR A 54 10.95 -11.47 9.90
N ILE A 55 11.03 -10.16 10.11
CA ILE A 55 12.00 -9.33 9.40
C ILE A 55 13.43 -9.60 9.87
N GLU A 56 13.62 -9.84 11.17
CA GLU A 56 14.91 -10.21 11.74
C GLU A 56 15.43 -11.52 11.12
N LYS A 57 14.56 -12.52 10.94
CA LYS A 57 14.92 -13.79 10.29
C LYS A 57 15.39 -13.60 8.85
N ILE A 58 14.69 -12.76 8.07
CA ILE A 58 15.04 -12.47 6.68
C ILE A 58 16.34 -11.67 6.60
N CYS A 59 16.48 -10.62 7.41
CA CYS A 59 17.70 -9.81 7.46
C CYS A 59 18.91 -10.65 7.85
N ARG A 60 18.77 -11.53 8.86
CA ARG A 60 19.83 -12.47 9.25
C ARG A 60 20.19 -13.45 8.15
N PHE A 61 19.20 -13.97 7.42
CA PHE A 61 19.43 -14.87 6.28
C PHE A 61 20.27 -14.20 5.19
N TYR A 62 20.03 -12.92 4.90
CA TYR A 62 20.78 -12.16 3.90
C TYR A 62 22.03 -11.45 4.43
N GLY A 63 22.28 -11.44 5.74
CA GLY A 63 23.37 -10.68 6.34
C GLY A 63 23.16 -9.17 6.31
N ILE A 64 21.90 -8.74 6.26
CA ILE A 64 21.50 -7.33 6.27
C ILE A 64 21.40 -6.88 7.73
N ASP A 65 22.11 -5.80 8.07
CA ASP A 65 22.03 -5.17 9.37
C ASP A 65 20.75 -4.31 9.46
N ILE A 66 19.72 -4.85 10.11
CA ILE A 66 18.41 -4.20 10.24
C ILE A 66 18.47 -2.87 11.01
N SER A 67 19.48 -2.66 11.87
CA SER A 67 19.61 -1.42 12.65
C SER A 67 19.86 -0.19 11.76
N LYS A 68 20.44 -0.39 10.57
CA LYS A 68 20.60 0.66 9.54
C LYS A 68 19.27 1.13 8.94
N TYR A 69 18.23 0.32 9.08
CA TYR A 69 16.89 0.53 8.55
C TYR A 69 15.86 0.70 9.66
N GLN A 70 16.31 0.71 10.93
CA GLN A 70 15.48 1.22 12.01
C GLN A 70 15.29 2.70 11.71
N SER A 71 14.13 3.01 11.16
CA SER A 71 13.61 4.36 11.07
C SER A 71 13.58 4.86 12.51
N GLN A 72 14.57 5.68 12.86
CA GLN A 72 14.42 6.74 13.84
C GLN A 72 13.02 7.28 13.61
N GLN A 73 12.13 7.04 14.60
CA GLN A 73 10.69 7.23 14.51
C GLN A 73 10.43 8.34 13.53
N VAL A 74 9.99 7.98 12.32
CA VAL A 74 9.58 9.01 11.40
C VAL A 74 8.33 9.52 12.10
N LEU A 75 8.47 10.63 12.82
CA LEU A 75 7.40 11.60 12.98
C LEU A 75 7.11 12.06 11.54
N GLU A 76 6.55 11.16 10.74
CA GLU A 76 5.81 11.55 9.57
C GLU A 76 4.67 12.33 10.18
N GLU A 77 4.79 13.66 10.09
CA GLU A 77 3.65 14.53 10.27
C GLU A 77 2.50 13.83 9.52
N MET A 78 1.48 13.42 10.29
CA MET A 78 0.20 13.09 9.68
C MET A 78 -0.17 14.35 8.93
N VAL A 79 0.03 14.35 7.61
CA VAL A 79 -0.64 15.32 6.76
C VAL A 79 -2.11 15.11 7.07
N ASP A 80 -2.74 16.15 7.61
CA ASP A 80 -4.16 16.14 7.91
C ASP A 80 -4.89 15.60 6.67
N LEU A 81 -5.90 14.76 6.88
CA LEU A 81 -6.67 14.19 5.78
C LEU A 81 -7.20 15.29 4.85
N ASP A 82 -7.52 16.45 5.44
CA ASP A 82 -7.97 17.63 4.71
C ASP A 82 -6.86 18.25 3.84
N ASP A 83 -5.63 18.35 4.35
CA ASP A 83 -4.48 18.87 3.59
C ASP A 83 -4.08 17.92 2.47
N PHE A 84 -4.08 16.61 2.75
CA PHE A 84 -3.83 15.59 1.74
C PHE A 84 -4.90 15.64 0.64
N PHE A 85 -6.16 15.81 1.03
CA PHE A 85 -7.25 15.93 0.08
C PHE A 85 -7.11 17.18 -0.80
N GLN A 86 -6.77 18.33 -0.22
CA GLN A 86 -6.52 19.56 -0.99
C GLN A 86 -5.37 19.38 -1.99
N LEU A 87 -4.29 18.72 -1.58
CA LEU A 87 -3.15 18.43 -2.46
C LEU A 87 -3.55 17.51 -3.63
N VAL A 88 -4.29 16.44 -3.34
CA VAL A 88 -4.81 15.53 -4.37
C VAL A 88 -5.76 16.25 -5.32
N ASP A 89 -6.63 17.13 -4.83
CA ASP A 89 -7.57 17.89 -5.68
C ASP A 89 -6.85 18.90 -6.59
N LEU A 90 -5.80 19.56 -6.09
CA LEU A 90 -4.96 20.44 -6.91
C LEU A 90 -4.23 19.65 -8.00
N GLU A 91 -3.59 18.54 -7.64
CA GLU A 91 -2.85 17.70 -8.58
C GLU A 91 -3.79 17.08 -9.62
N MET A 92 -5.01 16.70 -9.22
CA MET A 92 -6.01 16.13 -10.13
C MET A 92 -6.38 17.06 -11.29
N ARG A 93 -6.27 18.38 -11.10
CA ARG A 93 -6.54 19.38 -12.15
C ARG A 93 -5.41 19.48 -13.18
N ILE A 94 -4.18 19.13 -12.80
CA ILE A 94 -2.98 19.33 -13.60
C ILE A 94 -2.50 17.99 -14.17
N HIS A 95 -2.36 16.97 -13.33
CA HIS A 95 -1.88 15.63 -13.65
C HIS A 95 -2.72 14.56 -12.93
N PRO A 96 -3.90 14.19 -13.48
CA PRO A 96 -4.85 13.30 -12.81
C PRO A 96 -4.29 11.90 -12.53
N ASP A 97 -3.41 11.39 -13.39
CA ASP A 97 -2.76 10.09 -13.17
C ASP A 97 -1.76 10.13 -12.00
N GLN A 98 -1.03 11.24 -11.82
CA GLN A 98 -0.11 11.43 -10.70
C GLN A 98 -0.89 11.59 -9.39
N ALA A 99 -1.97 12.36 -9.40
CA ALA A 99 -2.87 12.51 -8.25
C ALA A 99 -3.44 11.15 -7.78
N MET A 100 -3.81 10.29 -8.72
CA MET A 100 -4.30 8.95 -8.41
C MET A 100 -3.23 8.02 -7.83
N GLU A 101 -1.98 8.14 -8.27
CA GLU A 101 -0.86 7.38 -7.71
C GLU A 101 -0.53 7.88 -6.29
N MET A 102 -0.53 9.20 -6.06
CA MET A 102 -0.40 9.78 -4.71
C MET A 102 -1.50 9.28 -3.77
N PHE A 103 -2.75 9.26 -4.24
CA PHE A 103 -3.89 8.72 -3.49
C PHE A 103 -3.69 7.25 -3.13
N ARG A 104 -3.24 6.42 -4.09
CA ARG A 104 -2.98 5.00 -3.86
C ARG A 104 -1.90 4.79 -2.80
N GLN A 105 -0.82 5.55 -2.85
CA GLN A 105 0.27 5.45 -1.88
C GLN A 105 -0.20 5.81 -0.47
N TYR A 106 -0.99 6.88 -0.33
CA TYR A 106 -1.57 7.28 0.96
C TYR A 106 -2.61 6.27 1.46
N GLU A 107 -3.50 5.77 0.61
CA GLU A 107 -4.48 4.73 0.98
C GLU A 107 -3.77 3.46 1.47
N SER A 108 -2.74 3.00 0.75
CA SER A 108 -1.91 1.86 1.16
C SER A 108 -1.35 2.08 2.56
N LYS A 109 -0.70 3.23 2.77
CA LYS A 109 -0.10 3.61 4.05
C LYS A 109 -1.12 3.64 5.20
N ILE A 110 -2.28 4.29 5.03
CA ILE A 110 -3.31 4.39 6.07
C ILE A 110 -3.99 3.05 6.32
N VAL A 111 -4.33 2.28 5.28
CA VAL A 111 -4.93 0.95 5.45
C VAL A 111 -3.99 0.02 6.22
N HIS A 112 -2.68 0.16 6.01
CA HIS A 112 -1.67 -0.61 6.74
C HIS A 112 -1.49 -0.15 8.20
N LEU A 113 -1.61 1.15 8.49
CA LEU A 113 -1.43 1.68 9.84
C LEU A 113 -2.70 1.57 10.71
N HIS A 114 -3.86 1.84 10.15
CA HIS A 114 -5.12 2.05 10.89
C HIS A 114 -6.26 1.14 10.43
N GLY A 115 -6.03 0.27 9.43
CA GLY A 115 -7.08 -0.53 8.82
C GLY A 115 -7.92 0.26 7.82
N ARG A 116 -8.98 -0.35 7.28
CA ARG A 116 -9.83 0.30 6.27
C ARG A 116 -10.49 1.55 6.84
N ASN A 117 -10.25 2.69 6.20
CA ASN A 117 -10.90 3.95 6.53
C ASN A 117 -12.07 4.21 5.52
N PRO A 118 -13.33 4.31 6.00
CA PRO A 118 -14.47 4.65 5.14
C PRO A 118 -14.35 6.01 4.45
N GLU A 119 -13.75 7.01 5.08
CA GLU A 119 -13.57 8.36 4.51
C GLU A 119 -12.62 8.30 3.31
N LEU A 120 -11.49 7.60 3.44
CA LEU A 120 -10.60 7.34 2.30
C LEU A 120 -11.29 6.58 1.18
N THR A 121 -12.22 5.69 1.50
CA THR A 121 -12.99 4.99 0.47
C THR A 121 -13.84 5.97 -0.33
N VAL A 122 -14.49 6.94 0.32
CA VAL A 122 -15.27 7.99 -0.34
C VAL A 122 -14.36 8.90 -1.17
N LEU A 123 -13.22 9.34 -0.61
CA LEU A 123 -12.26 10.19 -1.31
C LEU A 123 -11.68 9.53 -2.55
N ARG A 124 -11.41 8.21 -2.51
CA ARG A 124 -10.98 7.43 -3.67
C ARG A 124 -12.01 7.48 -4.80
N TYR A 125 -13.28 7.38 -4.45
CA TYR A 125 -14.35 7.40 -5.44
C TYR A 125 -14.52 8.80 -6.04
N TYR A 126 -14.41 9.84 -5.23
CA TYR A 126 -14.33 11.22 -5.71
C TYR A 126 -13.16 11.42 -6.69
N ALA A 127 -11.96 11.00 -6.31
CA ALA A 127 -10.76 11.15 -7.15
C ALA A 127 -10.90 10.41 -8.49
N LYS A 128 -11.44 9.19 -8.49
CA LYS A 128 -11.74 8.44 -9.72
C LYS A 128 -12.80 9.12 -10.59
N ALA A 129 -13.83 9.72 -9.99
CA ALA A 129 -14.83 10.46 -10.74
C ALA A 129 -14.20 11.68 -11.44
N LYS A 130 -13.32 12.41 -10.74
CA LYS A 130 -12.57 13.54 -11.30
C LYS A 130 -11.57 13.14 -12.38
N GLN A 131 -10.84 12.04 -12.20
CA GLN A 131 -9.97 11.50 -13.27
C GLN A 131 -10.80 11.13 -14.51
N ALA A 132 -11.96 10.50 -14.33
CA ALA A 132 -12.84 10.15 -15.44
C ALA A 132 -13.46 11.36 -16.15
N GLU A 133 -13.83 12.40 -15.40
CA GLU A 133 -14.27 13.70 -15.92
C GLU A 133 -13.15 14.35 -16.75
N ALA A 134 -11.92 14.40 -16.21
CA ALA A 134 -10.73 14.90 -16.91
C ALA A 134 -10.34 14.07 -18.15
N SER A 135 -10.70 12.79 -18.17
CA SER A 135 -10.40 11.87 -19.29
C SER A 135 -11.53 11.75 -20.33
N GLU A 136 -12.58 12.58 -20.24
CA GLU A 136 -13.80 12.52 -21.07
C GLU A 136 -14.55 11.16 -21.04
N LYS A 137 -14.30 10.31 -20.02
CA LYS A 137 -14.95 9.00 -19.82
C LYS A 137 -16.00 9.03 -18.71
N TYR A 138 -16.61 10.19 -18.49
CA TYR A 138 -17.57 10.44 -17.41
C TYR A 138 -18.74 9.44 -17.42
N GLN A 139 -19.26 9.10 -18.59
CA GLN A 139 -20.39 8.16 -18.72
C GLN A 139 -20.01 6.73 -18.29
N ASP A 140 -18.84 6.24 -18.67
CA ASP A 140 -18.36 4.90 -18.30
C ASP A 140 -18.16 4.76 -16.78
N SER A 141 -17.71 5.85 -16.14
CA SER A 141 -17.50 5.92 -14.70
C SER A 141 -18.82 5.87 -13.94
N VAL A 142 -19.81 6.68 -14.35
CA VAL A 142 -21.17 6.67 -13.77
C VAL A 142 -21.82 5.28 -13.92
N GLU A 143 -21.69 4.65 -15.09
CA GLU A 143 -22.23 3.30 -15.31
C GLU A 143 -21.57 2.26 -14.39
N TYR A 144 -20.25 2.29 -14.24
CA TYR A 144 -19.51 1.42 -13.33
C TYR A 144 -20.00 1.55 -11.87
N TYR A 145 -20.24 2.79 -11.43
CA TYR A 145 -20.74 3.08 -10.08
C TYR A 145 -22.15 2.56 -9.85
N LEU A 146 -23.07 2.86 -10.78
CA LEU A 146 -24.46 2.41 -10.68
C LEU A 146 -24.53 0.87 -10.70
N ARG A 147 -23.77 0.20 -11.58
CA ARG A 147 -23.72 -1.27 -11.61
C ARG A 147 -23.22 -1.85 -10.30
N ARG A 148 -22.16 -1.30 -9.71
CA ARG A 148 -21.59 -1.81 -8.46
C ARG A 148 -22.48 -1.56 -7.25
N HIS A 149 -23.17 -0.41 -7.20
CA HIS A 149 -24.08 -0.08 -6.10
C HIS A 149 -25.37 -0.92 -6.15
N ILE A 150 -25.89 -1.20 -7.36
CA ILE A 150 -27.03 -2.10 -7.58
C ILE A 150 -26.66 -3.54 -7.19
N LEU A 151 -25.48 -4.02 -7.57
CA LEU A 151 -25.02 -5.36 -7.19
C LEU A 151 -24.85 -5.53 -5.67
N LEU A 152 -24.37 -4.49 -4.98
CA LEU A 152 -24.27 -4.50 -3.51
C LEU A 152 -25.66 -4.51 -2.85
N GLN A 153 -26.64 -3.79 -3.38
CA GLN A 153 -28.01 -3.83 -2.87
C GLN A 153 -28.72 -5.17 -3.14
N ILE A 154 -28.48 -5.79 -4.30
CA ILE A 154 -29.04 -7.12 -4.62
C ILE A 154 -28.45 -8.21 -3.72
N CYS A 155 -27.15 -8.13 -3.39
CA CYS A 155 -26.51 -9.07 -2.48
C CYS A 155 -26.96 -8.88 -1.02
N CYS A 156 -27.26 -7.65 -0.57
CA CYS A 156 -27.77 -7.40 0.77
C CYS A 156 -29.26 -7.76 0.95
N ASN A 157 -30.06 -7.77 -0.12
CA ASN A 157 -31.49 -8.11 -0.08
C ASN A 157 -31.79 -9.61 -0.29
N ARG A 158 -30.78 -10.49 -0.25
CA ARG A 158 -30.92 -11.96 -0.36
C ARG A 158 -30.56 -12.71 0.92
N ILE A 159 -30.57 -12.03 2.07
CA ILE A 159 -30.44 -12.64 3.41
C ILE A 159 -31.78 -12.56 4.12
#